data_AF-A0A850ZLU6-F1
#
_entry.id   AF-A0A850ZLU6-F1
#
_cell.length_a   1.000
_cell.length_b   1.000
_cell.length_c   1.000
_cell.angle_alpha   90.00
_cell.angle_beta   90.00
_cell.angle_gamma   90.00
#
_symmetry.space_group_name_H-M   'P 1'
#
loop_
_entity.id
_entity.type
_entity.pdbx_description
1 polymer ?
#
loop_
_entity_poly.entity_id
_entity_poly.type
_entity_poly.pdbx_seq_one_letter_code
_entity_poly.pdbx_strand_id
1 'polypeptide(L)'
;ALIPCHVPILRDFPIPCPFPIPCYFISPFPVPSPFPVISFPHSLSFPHSLSFPQSPLFPCSPLLPRSLPSPQDAAGFPPVEEVEELSQELLRELSSGCTEELLRRGLECRERLDTRLLDTQRRARGLAEGLAEAEAQVSQRLQGAQADVQRLRGRRQELDTELERAQGRLSSARDKTQYPGAAGGFFGCRVCLDPPTALRRAMQELQEQLRQLERDKEEEDEHSLPPDVYVAQLYYEISRIDWDYSAEPGRIRGIHYGPDIAVPLDMDGAQHSGTFVSDFLWGLVPTEW
;
A
#
# COMPACT_ATOMS: atom_id res chain seq x y z
N ALA A 1 -36.18 9.69 27.77
CA ALA A 1 -34.97 10.49 27.97
C ALA A 1 -34.05 10.20 26.79
N LEU A 2 -34.10 11.05 25.77
CA LEU A 2 -33.25 11.01 24.58
C LEU A 2 -32.92 12.47 24.30
N ILE A 3 -31.64 12.83 24.40
CA ILE A 3 -31.13 14.15 24.02
C ILE A 3 -30.34 13.92 22.72
N PRO A 4 -30.67 14.60 21.61
CA PRO A 4 -29.89 14.50 20.38
C PRO A 4 -28.68 15.45 20.46
N CYS A 5 -27.49 14.90 20.27
CA CYS A 5 -26.26 15.68 20.13
C CYS A 5 -26.15 16.17 18.69
N HIS A 6 -26.29 17.47 18.51
CA HIS A 6 -26.07 18.21 17.27
C HIS A 6 -24.55 18.32 17.04
N VAL A 7 -24.04 17.77 15.94
CA VAL A 7 -22.68 18.04 15.46
C VAL A 7 -22.75 19.32 14.62
N PRO A 8 -22.01 20.39 14.95
CA PRO A 8 -21.90 21.53 14.06
C PRO A 8 -20.86 21.25 12.99
N ILE A 9 -21.32 21.30 11.73
CA ILE A 9 -20.49 21.36 10.53
C ILE A 9 -19.76 22.71 10.55
N LEU A 10 -18.44 22.69 10.78
CA LEU A 10 -17.60 23.87 10.57
C LEU A 10 -17.41 24.08 9.06
N ARG A 11 -18.28 24.91 8.47
CA ARG A 11 -17.99 25.63 7.24
C ARG A 11 -17.38 27.00 7.61
N ASP A 12 -16.41 27.41 6.80
CA ASP A 12 -15.89 28.77 6.66
C ASP A 12 -14.95 29.27 7.76
N PHE A 13 -13.64 29.03 7.60
CA PHE A 13 -12.61 30.03 7.95
C PHE A 13 -11.43 29.98 6.96
N PRO A 14 -10.89 31.13 6.52
CA PRO A 14 -9.79 31.21 5.58
C PRO A 14 -8.45 30.95 6.30
N ILE A 15 -7.66 30.01 5.79
CA ILE A 15 -6.31 29.73 6.29
C ILE A 15 -5.36 30.83 5.78
N PRO A 16 -4.67 31.59 6.65
CA PRO A 16 -3.54 32.40 6.23
C PRO A 16 -2.30 31.51 6.20
N CYS A 17 -1.72 31.28 5.03
CA CYS A 17 -0.44 30.60 4.88
C CYS A 17 0.72 31.57 5.16
N PRO A 18 1.63 31.30 6.12
CA PRO A 18 2.97 31.84 6.08
C PRO A 18 3.93 30.69 5.75
N PHE A 19 4.54 30.71 4.56
CA PHE A 19 5.97 30.49 4.32
C PHE A 19 6.23 30.31 2.80
N PRO A 20 7.37 30.81 2.28
CA PRO A 20 7.60 31.01 0.86
C PRO A 20 8.21 29.75 0.20
N ILE A 21 7.64 29.34 -0.92
CA ILE A 21 8.25 28.36 -1.83
C ILE A 21 9.00 29.15 -2.92
N PRO A 22 10.28 28.85 -3.21
CA PRO A 22 11.04 29.58 -4.22
C PRO A 22 10.50 29.31 -5.62
N CYS A 23 10.11 30.39 -6.31
CA CYS A 23 9.68 30.39 -7.70
C CYS A 23 10.89 30.14 -8.63
N TYR A 24 10.91 29.00 -9.33
CA TYR A 24 11.69 28.86 -10.55
C TYR A 24 10.75 28.86 -11.76
N PHE A 25 10.79 29.99 -12.47
CA PHE A 25 10.60 30.22 -13.90
C PHE A 25 9.81 29.19 -14.73
N ILE A 26 8.71 29.67 -15.32
CA ILE A 26 7.97 29.02 -16.41
C ILE A 26 8.28 29.73 -17.74
N SER A 27 8.43 28.91 -18.80
CA SER A 27 8.13 29.13 -20.24
C SER A 27 9.35 29.16 -21.20
N PRO A 28 9.24 28.81 -22.51
CA PRO A 28 8.19 28.07 -23.28
C PRO A 28 8.69 26.96 -24.25
N PHE A 29 7.83 25.93 -24.49
CA PHE A 29 7.65 25.04 -25.70
C PHE A 29 8.87 24.26 -26.30
N PRO A 30 8.72 23.16 -27.09
CA PRO A 30 7.55 22.69 -27.86
C PRO A 30 7.19 21.18 -27.78
N VAL A 31 6.08 20.85 -28.45
CA VAL A 31 5.48 19.53 -28.73
C VAL A 31 6.50 18.52 -29.30
N PRO A 32 6.37 17.20 -29.00
CA PRO A 32 6.04 16.25 -30.06
C PRO A 32 5.10 15.09 -29.63
N SER A 33 4.23 14.67 -30.55
CA SER A 33 3.62 13.32 -30.64
C SER A 33 4.67 12.26 -31.05
N PRO A 34 4.32 10.97 -31.26
CA PRO A 34 3.56 10.02 -30.44
C PRO A 34 4.36 8.71 -30.17
N PHE A 35 4.04 8.00 -29.08
CA PHE A 35 4.44 6.61 -28.70
C PHE A 35 5.92 6.18 -28.70
N PRO A 36 6.34 5.47 -27.62
CA PRO A 36 7.19 4.30 -27.78
C PRO A 36 6.40 3.02 -27.50
N VAL A 37 6.46 2.11 -28.47
CA VAL A 37 6.18 0.69 -28.33
C VAL A 37 7.14 0.14 -27.26
N ILE A 38 6.61 -0.35 -26.14
CA ILE A 38 7.39 -1.12 -25.18
C ILE A 38 7.46 -2.55 -25.71
N SER A 39 8.55 -2.87 -26.39
CA SER A 39 8.97 -4.24 -26.65
C SER A 39 9.42 -4.86 -25.33
N PHE A 40 8.69 -5.85 -24.84
CA PHE A 40 9.18 -6.73 -23.76
C PHE A 40 10.29 -7.63 -24.33
N PRO A 41 11.51 -7.63 -23.78
CA PRO A 41 12.45 -8.69 -24.08
C PRO A 41 11.98 -9.98 -23.40
N HIS A 42 11.69 -10.99 -24.23
CA HIS A 42 11.70 -12.37 -23.81
C HIS A 42 13.07 -12.72 -23.22
N SER A 43 13.06 -13.54 -22.16
CA SER A 43 14.18 -14.29 -21.53
C SER A 43 14.61 -13.75 -20.16
N LEU A 44 13.89 -14.19 -19.13
CA LEU A 44 14.48 -14.40 -17.81
C LEU A 44 14.55 -15.90 -17.59
N SER A 45 15.73 -16.45 -17.86
CA SER A 45 16.16 -17.76 -17.40
C SER A 45 16.26 -17.72 -15.88
N PHE A 46 15.41 -18.51 -15.22
CA PHE A 46 15.51 -18.80 -13.80
C PHE A 46 16.83 -19.55 -13.51
N PRO A 47 17.65 -19.10 -12.56
CA PRO A 47 18.67 -19.98 -12.01
C PRO A 47 17.98 -21.01 -11.10
N HIS A 48 17.85 -22.23 -11.60
CA HIS A 48 17.81 -23.41 -10.74
C HIS A 48 19.11 -23.44 -9.94
N SER A 49 19.03 -23.31 -8.61
CA SER A 49 19.89 -23.94 -7.59
C SER A 49 19.87 -23.10 -6.31
N LEU A 50 18.83 -23.26 -5.49
CA LEU A 50 18.91 -22.96 -4.06
C LEU A 50 19.06 -24.29 -3.34
N SER A 51 20.31 -24.72 -3.20
CA SER A 51 20.69 -25.76 -2.25
C SER A 51 20.49 -25.21 -0.84
N PHE A 52 19.47 -25.74 -0.17
CA PHE A 52 19.31 -25.63 1.29
C PHE A 52 20.56 -26.19 1.99
N PRO A 53 21.16 -25.49 2.96
CA PRO A 53 22.08 -26.13 3.88
C PRO A 53 21.26 -27.03 4.83
N GLN A 54 21.43 -28.33 4.66
CA GLN A 54 21.06 -29.33 5.66
C GLN A 54 21.98 -29.15 6.89
N SER A 55 21.34 -29.08 8.06
CA SER A 55 21.87 -29.44 9.39
C SER A 55 23.00 -28.57 10.01
N PRO A 56 22.83 -28.11 11.26
CA PRO A 56 23.96 -27.66 12.07
C PRO A 56 24.71 -28.90 12.59
N LEU A 57 25.86 -29.21 11.99
CA LEU A 57 26.85 -30.07 12.62
C LEU A 57 27.60 -29.26 13.68
N PHE A 58 27.46 -29.70 14.93
CA PHE A 58 28.28 -29.33 16.07
C PHE A 58 29.78 -29.29 15.73
N PRO A 59 30.54 -28.26 16.16
CA PRO A 59 31.96 -28.40 16.34
C PRO A 59 32.24 -28.78 17.80
N CYS A 60 32.32 -30.07 18.09
CA CYS A 60 33.08 -30.57 19.24
C CYS A 60 34.38 -31.18 18.74
N SER A 61 35.46 -30.42 18.85
CA SER A 61 36.82 -30.95 18.99
C SER A 61 37.65 -29.89 19.71
N PRO A 62 38.03 -30.12 20.97
CA PRO A 62 38.97 -29.25 21.64
C PRO A 62 40.36 -29.48 21.06
N LEU A 63 41.00 -28.41 20.59
CA LEU A 63 42.42 -28.40 20.26
C LEU A 63 43.22 -28.69 21.53
N LEU A 64 43.91 -29.82 21.53
CA LEU A 64 44.87 -30.25 22.53
C LEU A 64 46.14 -29.36 22.43
N PRO A 65 46.55 -28.62 23.47
CA PRO A 65 47.89 -28.07 23.51
C PRO A 65 48.85 -29.17 23.94
N ARG A 66 49.73 -29.56 23.02
CA ARG A 66 50.83 -30.49 23.27
C ARG A 66 52.07 -29.69 23.70
N SER A 67 52.17 -29.42 24.99
CA SER A 67 53.41 -28.98 25.63
C SER A 67 53.47 -29.54 27.05
N LEU A 68 54.30 -30.58 27.22
CA LEU A 68 54.73 -31.11 28.52
C LEU A 68 55.61 -30.06 29.21
N PRO A 69 55.31 -29.63 30.45
CA PRO A 69 56.28 -28.93 31.27
C PRO A 69 57.27 -29.92 31.88
N SER A 70 58.55 -29.54 31.87
CA SER A 70 59.63 -30.22 32.57
C SER A 70 59.45 -30.12 34.10
N PRO A 71 60.04 -31.03 34.89
CA PRO A 71 59.71 -31.20 36.29
C PRO A 71 60.56 -30.28 37.19
N GLN A 72 60.27 -28.98 37.26
CA GLN A 72 60.94 -28.08 38.23
C GLN A 72 60.09 -26.99 38.90
N ASP A 73 58.76 -26.97 38.73
CA ASP A 73 57.88 -26.09 39.52
C ASP A 73 56.84 -26.91 40.28
N ALA A 74 57.25 -27.43 41.45
CA ALA A 74 56.36 -27.98 42.45
C ALA A 74 55.74 -26.83 43.25
N ALA A 75 54.69 -26.21 42.70
CA ALA A 75 53.83 -25.30 43.43
C ALA A 75 52.37 -25.73 43.25
N GLY A 76 51.83 -26.36 44.29
CA GLY A 76 50.40 -26.47 44.55
C GLY A 76 49.61 -27.33 43.57
N PHE A 77 49.70 -28.66 43.70
CA PHE A 77 48.49 -29.45 43.46
C PHE A 77 47.45 -28.96 44.48
N PRO A 78 46.18 -28.69 44.08
CA PRO A 78 45.15 -28.49 45.08
C PRO A 78 45.18 -29.69 46.04
N PRO A 79 45.11 -29.47 47.36
CA PRO A 79 45.11 -30.57 48.30
C PRO A 79 44.06 -31.59 47.85
N VAL A 80 44.40 -32.87 47.89
CA VAL A 80 43.51 -33.96 47.41
C VAL A 80 42.12 -33.87 48.06
N GLU A 81 42.02 -33.25 49.24
CA GLU A 81 40.79 -32.85 49.92
C GLU A 81 39.87 -31.92 49.10
N GLU A 82 40.37 -30.92 48.40
CA GLU A 82 39.52 -30.01 47.60
C GLU A 82 38.91 -30.73 46.38
N VAL A 83 39.68 -31.63 45.77
CA VAL A 83 39.21 -32.45 44.65
C VAL A 83 38.24 -33.53 45.16
N GLU A 84 38.48 -34.10 46.33
CA GLU A 84 37.57 -35.03 46.99
C GLU A 84 36.28 -34.36 47.45
N GLU A 85 36.33 -33.15 48.02
CA GLU A 85 35.15 -32.35 48.38
C GLU A 85 34.34 -32.01 47.14
N LEU A 86 34.98 -31.53 46.06
CA LEU A 86 34.29 -31.27 44.79
C LEU A 86 33.67 -32.56 44.21
N SER A 87 34.35 -33.71 44.36
CA SER A 87 33.83 -35.00 43.90
C SER A 87 32.65 -35.49 44.74
N GLN A 88 32.68 -35.28 46.06
CA GLN A 88 31.60 -35.62 46.98
C GLN A 88 30.41 -34.68 46.77
N GLU A 89 30.64 -33.41 46.47
CA GLU A 89 29.61 -32.42 46.21
C GLU A 89 28.96 -32.64 44.83
N LEU A 90 29.75 -33.00 43.81
CA LEU A 90 29.23 -33.48 42.53
C LEU A 90 28.44 -34.78 42.65
N LEU A 91 28.94 -35.75 43.42
CA LEU A 91 28.20 -36.99 43.69
C LEU A 91 26.91 -36.70 44.48
N ARG A 92 26.94 -35.74 45.41
CA ARG A 92 25.78 -35.32 46.18
C ARG A 92 24.74 -34.64 45.30
N GLU A 93 25.14 -33.78 44.37
CA GLU A 93 24.26 -33.17 43.37
C GLU A 93 23.74 -34.17 42.32
N LEU A 94 24.56 -35.11 41.87
CA LEU A 94 24.11 -36.19 40.99
C LEU A 94 23.16 -37.14 41.71
N SER A 95 23.34 -37.34 43.02
CA SER A 95 22.45 -38.15 43.87
C SER A 95 21.22 -37.40 44.38
N SER A 96 21.19 -36.06 44.30
CA SER A 96 20.07 -35.23 44.76
C SER A 96 18.85 -35.31 43.83
N GLY A 97 18.98 -35.95 42.67
CA GLY A 97 17.93 -36.04 41.64
C GLY A 97 17.67 -34.71 40.93
N CYS A 98 18.37 -33.62 41.31
CA CYS A 98 18.21 -32.29 40.74
C CYS A 98 18.55 -32.26 39.25
N THR A 99 19.55 -33.05 38.82
CA THR A 99 19.95 -33.16 37.41
C THR A 99 18.89 -33.85 36.55
N GLU A 100 18.19 -34.85 37.06
CA GLU A 100 17.09 -35.54 36.37
C GLU A 100 15.89 -34.61 36.17
N GLU A 101 15.51 -33.86 37.20
CA GLU A 101 14.40 -32.90 37.14
C GLU A 101 14.71 -31.75 36.16
N LEU A 102 15.96 -31.26 36.14
CA LEU A 102 16.39 -30.24 35.16
C LEU A 102 16.34 -30.78 33.72
N LEU A 103 16.80 -32.02 33.50
CA LEU A 103 16.71 -32.68 32.18
C LEU A 103 15.25 -32.87 31.75
N ARG A 104 14.39 -33.32 32.66
CA ARG A 104 12.95 -33.49 32.42
C ARG A 104 12.30 -32.17 32.02
N ARG A 105 12.51 -31.11 32.79
CA ARG A 105 12.01 -29.76 32.45
C ARG A 105 12.55 -29.25 31.12
N GLY A 106 13.82 -29.53 30.81
CA GLY A 106 14.42 -29.18 29.53
C GLY A 106 13.75 -29.89 28.35
N LEU A 107 13.46 -31.19 28.49
CA LEU A 107 12.74 -31.99 27.49
C LEU A 107 11.30 -31.51 27.30
N GLU A 108 10.57 -31.26 28.39
CA GLU A 108 9.20 -30.72 28.36
C GLU A 108 9.17 -29.33 27.70
N CYS A 109 10.18 -28.48 27.98
CA CYS A 109 10.30 -27.17 27.33
C CYS A 109 10.55 -27.31 25.82
N ARG A 110 11.41 -28.25 25.41
CA ARG A 110 11.69 -28.52 23.99
C ARG A 110 10.43 -29.03 23.27
N GLU A 111 9.73 -30.00 23.84
CA GLU A 111 8.49 -30.54 23.26
C GLU A 111 7.41 -29.47 23.08
N ARG A 112 7.28 -28.57 24.08
CA ARG A 112 6.37 -27.42 23.98
C ARG A 112 6.78 -26.45 22.87
N LEU A 113 8.08 -26.20 22.70
CA LEU A 113 8.57 -25.35 21.60
C LEU A 113 8.32 -26.00 20.24
N ASP A 114 8.57 -27.30 20.10
CA ASP A 114 8.33 -28.05 18.86
C ASP A 114 6.83 -28.00 18.49
N THR A 115 5.95 -28.17 19.47
CA THR A 115 4.50 -28.06 19.27
C THR A 115 4.11 -26.66 18.78
N ARG A 116 4.64 -25.61 19.41
CA ARG A 116 4.37 -24.22 18.98
C ARG A 116 4.90 -23.94 17.58
N LEU A 117 6.08 -24.46 17.23
CA LEU A 117 6.67 -24.31 15.90
C LEU A 117 5.81 -24.98 14.82
N LEU A 118 5.32 -26.21 15.08
CA LEU A 118 4.45 -26.91 14.15
C LEU A 118 3.12 -26.17 13.95
N ASP A 119 2.57 -25.60 15.03
CA ASP A 119 1.33 -24.82 14.93
C ASP A 119 1.52 -23.49 14.19
N THR A 120 2.63 -22.78 14.40
CA THR A 120 2.94 -21.57 13.62
C THR A 120 3.19 -21.92 12.16
N GLN A 121 3.90 -23.00 11.87
CA GLN A 121 4.10 -23.48 10.49
C GLN A 121 2.78 -23.85 9.82
N ARG A 122 1.88 -24.53 10.53
CA ARG A 122 0.54 -24.87 10.03
C ARG A 122 -0.28 -23.63 9.72
N ARG A 123 -0.27 -22.64 10.62
CA ARG A 123 -0.95 -21.34 10.39
C ARG A 123 -0.36 -20.59 9.20
N ALA A 124 0.97 -20.50 9.12
CA ALA A 124 1.65 -19.84 8.02
C ALA A 124 1.33 -20.51 6.66
N ARG A 125 1.29 -21.85 6.63
CA ARG A 125 0.89 -22.60 5.45
C ARG A 125 -0.56 -22.32 5.04
N GLY A 126 -1.50 -22.31 6.00
CA GLY A 126 -2.90 -21.99 5.72
C GLY A 126 -3.09 -20.58 5.17
N LEU A 127 -2.33 -19.60 5.69
CA LEU A 127 -2.32 -18.24 5.15
C LEU A 127 -1.76 -18.19 3.72
N ALA A 128 -0.66 -18.93 3.44
CA ALA A 128 -0.09 -18.99 2.10
C ALA A 128 -1.05 -19.64 1.08
N GLU A 129 -1.75 -20.70 1.48
CA GLU A 129 -2.77 -21.35 0.65
C GLU A 129 -3.95 -20.39 0.38
N GLY A 130 -4.44 -19.67 1.40
CA GLY A 130 -5.48 -18.67 1.24
C GLY A 130 -5.09 -17.48 0.34
N LEU A 131 -3.83 -17.03 0.44
CA LEU A 131 -3.30 -15.99 -0.45
C LEU A 131 -3.23 -16.47 -1.90
N ALA A 132 -2.78 -17.71 -2.14
CA ALA A 132 -2.73 -18.29 -3.47
C ALA A 132 -4.12 -18.44 -4.10
N GLU A 133 -5.13 -18.83 -3.31
CA GLU A 133 -6.52 -18.89 -3.76
C GLU A 133 -7.08 -17.51 -4.11
N ALA A 134 -6.80 -16.50 -3.28
CA ALA A 134 -7.22 -15.13 -3.55
C ALA A 134 -6.55 -14.57 -4.82
N GLU A 135 -5.26 -14.82 -5.01
CA GLU A 135 -4.51 -14.44 -6.22
C GLU A 135 -5.11 -15.09 -7.48
N ALA A 136 -5.45 -16.38 -7.41
CA ALA A 136 -6.09 -17.08 -8.53
C ALA A 136 -7.46 -16.47 -8.88
N GLN A 137 -8.27 -16.12 -7.87
CA GLN A 137 -9.56 -15.47 -8.09
C GLN A 137 -9.42 -14.09 -8.74
N VAL A 138 -8.48 -13.27 -8.27
CA VAL A 138 -8.21 -11.95 -8.85
C VAL A 138 -7.71 -12.09 -10.28
N SER A 139 -6.80 -13.04 -10.54
CA SER A 139 -6.28 -13.31 -11.89
C SER A 139 -7.40 -13.72 -12.85
N GLN A 140 -8.31 -14.58 -12.42
CA GLN A 140 -9.45 -15.00 -13.23
C GLN A 140 -10.40 -13.83 -13.53
N ARG A 141 -10.70 -12.99 -12.53
CA ARG A 141 -11.54 -11.79 -12.71
C ARG A 141 -10.89 -10.79 -13.68
N LEU A 142 -9.58 -10.57 -13.56
CA LEU A 142 -8.84 -9.69 -14.44
C LEU A 142 -8.85 -10.19 -15.89
N GLN A 143 -8.68 -11.50 -16.10
CA GLN A 143 -8.79 -12.10 -17.43
C GLN A 143 -10.20 -11.94 -18.03
N GLY A 144 -11.25 -12.12 -17.21
CA GLY A 144 -12.63 -11.85 -17.62
C GLY A 144 -12.83 -10.40 -18.05
N ALA A 145 -12.43 -9.44 -17.20
CA ALA A 145 -12.52 -8.02 -17.51
C ALA A 145 -11.70 -7.64 -18.75
N GLN A 146 -10.52 -8.23 -18.94
CA GLN A 146 -9.69 -8.01 -20.12
C GLN A 146 -10.36 -8.53 -21.40
N ALA A 147 -11.01 -9.69 -21.35
CA ALA A 147 -11.77 -10.24 -22.47
C ALA A 147 -12.95 -9.34 -22.83
N ASP A 148 -13.64 -8.79 -21.84
CA ASP A 148 -14.75 -7.84 -22.06
C ASP A 148 -14.28 -6.53 -22.68
N VAL A 149 -13.16 -5.97 -22.20
CA VAL A 149 -12.54 -4.78 -22.80
C VAL A 149 -12.16 -5.03 -24.27
N GLN A 150 -11.59 -6.20 -24.59
CA GLN A 150 -11.27 -6.56 -25.98
C GLN A 150 -12.53 -6.66 -26.84
N ARG A 151 -13.61 -7.25 -26.32
CA ARG A 151 -14.89 -7.35 -27.01
C ARG A 151 -15.49 -5.96 -27.28
N LEU A 152 -15.51 -5.08 -26.29
CA LEU A 152 -16.02 -3.72 -26.42
C LEU A 152 -15.18 -2.90 -27.39
N ARG A 153 -13.85 -3.07 -27.39
CA ARG A 153 -12.96 -2.44 -28.38
C ARG A 153 -13.28 -2.89 -29.80
N GLY A 154 -13.49 -4.19 -30.02
CA GLY A 154 -13.91 -4.72 -31.32
C GLY A 154 -15.24 -4.10 -31.77
N ARG A 155 -16.23 -4.04 -30.87
CA ARG A 155 -17.53 -3.44 -31.17
C ARG A 155 -17.42 -1.95 -31.51
N ARG A 156 -16.57 -1.21 -30.80
CA ARG A 156 -16.32 0.21 -31.10
C ARG A 156 -15.71 0.37 -32.49
N GLN A 157 -14.72 -0.45 -32.85
CA GLN A 157 -14.11 -0.41 -34.18
C GLN A 157 -15.13 -0.72 -35.29
N GLU A 158 -16.03 -1.68 -35.08
CA GLU A 158 -17.13 -1.95 -36.03
C GLU A 158 -17.98 -0.70 -36.24
N LEU A 159 -18.44 -0.06 -35.15
CA LEU A 159 -19.24 1.15 -35.19
C LEU A 159 -18.51 2.32 -35.87
N ASP A 160 -17.20 2.50 -35.59
CA ASP A 160 -16.38 3.53 -36.23
C ASP A 160 -16.34 3.31 -37.76
N THR A 161 -16.16 2.07 -38.23
CA THR A 161 -16.18 1.79 -39.67
C THR A 161 -17.57 1.94 -40.29
N GLU A 162 -18.65 1.66 -39.56
CA GLU A 162 -20.02 1.91 -40.03
C GLU A 162 -20.29 3.40 -40.18
N LEU A 163 -19.80 4.21 -39.23
CA LEU A 163 -19.89 5.67 -39.26
C LEU A 163 -19.13 6.23 -40.46
N GLU A 164 -17.89 5.80 -40.70
CA GLU A 164 -17.11 6.21 -41.88
C GLU A 164 -17.81 5.85 -43.20
N ARG A 165 -18.38 4.64 -43.30
CA ARG A 165 -19.17 4.25 -44.48
C ARG A 165 -20.41 5.13 -44.65
N ALA A 166 -21.11 5.45 -43.57
CA ALA A 166 -22.26 6.34 -43.60
C ALA A 166 -21.88 7.76 -44.04
N GLN A 167 -20.77 8.29 -43.52
CA GLN A 167 -20.23 9.58 -43.92
C GLN A 167 -19.82 9.59 -45.40
N GLY A 168 -19.14 8.54 -45.89
CA GLY A 168 -18.78 8.41 -47.30
C GLY A 168 -20.02 8.39 -48.23
N ARG A 169 -21.10 7.72 -47.82
CA ARG A 169 -22.39 7.74 -48.54
C ARG A 169 -22.98 9.15 -48.59
N LEU A 170 -22.94 9.89 -47.48
CA LEU A 170 -23.42 11.28 -47.42
C LEU A 170 -22.59 12.22 -48.29
N SER A 171 -21.25 12.11 -48.25
CA SER A 171 -20.35 12.89 -49.10
C SER A 171 -20.61 12.63 -50.59
N SER A 172 -20.74 11.36 -51.00
CA SER A 172 -21.06 11.02 -52.39
C SER A 172 -22.44 11.52 -52.84
N ALA A 173 -23.43 11.52 -51.95
CA ALA A 173 -24.75 12.10 -52.24
C ALA A 173 -24.68 13.63 -52.38
N ARG A 174 -23.88 14.30 -51.54
CA ARG A 174 -23.66 15.75 -51.61
C ARG A 174 -22.98 16.17 -52.91
N ASP A 175 -21.94 15.47 -53.34
CA ASP A 175 -21.20 15.80 -54.57
C ASP A 175 -22.10 15.69 -55.82
N LYS A 176 -23.03 14.72 -55.84
CA LYS A 176 -24.02 14.57 -56.91
C LYS A 176 -25.03 15.73 -56.98
N THR A 177 -25.21 16.48 -55.90
CA THR A 177 -26.11 17.65 -55.87
C THR A 177 -25.41 18.97 -56.23
N GLN A 178 -24.08 18.98 -56.37
CA GLN A 178 -23.28 20.22 -56.52
C GLN A 178 -22.88 20.56 -57.97
N TYR A 179 -23.33 19.82 -58.99
CA TYR A 179 -23.21 20.21 -60.39
C TYR A 179 -24.57 20.27 -61.12
N PRO A 180 -25.22 21.45 -61.21
CA PRO A 180 -26.15 21.76 -62.28
C PRO A 180 -25.44 22.64 -63.31
N GLY A 181 -24.94 22.02 -64.37
CA GLY A 181 -24.50 22.72 -65.56
C GLY A 181 -25.68 23.04 -66.48
N ALA A 182 -25.92 24.34 -66.68
CA ALA A 182 -26.62 24.99 -67.79
C ALA A 182 -28.17 25.09 -67.80
N ALA A 183 -28.62 26.33 -67.62
CA ALA A 183 -29.73 27.01 -68.27
C ALA A 183 -31.14 26.37 -68.22
N GLY A 184 -31.98 26.90 -67.32
CA GLY A 184 -33.43 26.76 -67.43
C GLY A 184 -34.19 27.04 -66.14
N GLY A 185 -34.68 28.28 -66.00
CA GLY A 185 -35.94 28.63 -65.33
C GLY A 185 -36.24 28.06 -63.94
N PHE A 186 -36.03 28.89 -62.92
CA PHE A 186 -37.08 29.32 -61.98
C PHE A 186 -38.14 28.27 -61.59
N PHE A 187 -37.99 27.63 -60.42
CA PHE A 187 -39.00 27.69 -59.35
C PHE A 187 -38.43 27.18 -58.02
N GLY A 188 -38.48 28.07 -57.04
CA GLY A 188 -38.29 27.90 -55.60
C GLY A 188 -37.81 26.56 -55.04
N CYS A 189 -36.64 26.59 -54.41
CA CYS A 189 -36.52 26.04 -53.06
C CYS A 189 -35.81 27.06 -52.17
N ARG A 190 -36.58 28.04 -51.71
CA ARG A 190 -36.27 28.89 -50.54
C ARG A 190 -36.55 28.15 -49.22
N VAL A 191 -36.47 26.82 -49.25
CA VAL A 191 -36.60 25.87 -48.14
C VAL A 191 -35.52 24.83 -48.47
N CYS A 192 -34.32 24.90 -47.92
CA CYS A 192 -33.98 24.34 -46.62
C CYS A 192 -32.84 25.17 -45.99
N LEU A 193 -33.20 26.26 -45.31
CA LEU A 193 -32.36 26.86 -44.27
C LEU A 193 -32.62 26.21 -42.91
N ASP A 194 -33.09 24.97 -42.91
CA ASP A 194 -33.12 24.14 -41.72
C ASP A 194 -31.92 23.19 -41.83
N PRO A 195 -30.89 23.35 -40.97
CA PRO A 195 -29.93 22.29 -40.74
C PRO A 195 -30.75 21.02 -40.48
N PRO A 196 -30.39 19.87 -41.10
CA PRO A 196 -31.20 18.66 -41.00
C PRO A 196 -31.52 18.45 -39.54
N THR A 197 -32.80 18.35 -39.19
CA THR A 197 -33.25 18.24 -37.80
C THR A 197 -32.52 17.13 -37.05
N ALA A 198 -32.01 16.13 -37.78
CA ALA A 198 -31.08 15.12 -37.29
C ALA A 198 -29.73 15.67 -36.81
N LEU A 199 -29.08 16.60 -37.51
CA LEU A 199 -27.84 17.24 -37.06
C LEU A 199 -28.08 18.19 -35.88
N ARG A 200 -29.20 18.92 -35.87
CA ARG A 200 -29.58 19.72 -34.69
C ARG A 200 -29.85 18.83 -33.48
N ARG A 201 -30.56 17.72 -33.66
CA ARG A 201 -30.75 16.72 -32.60
C ARG A 201 -29.45 16.11 -32.15
N ALA A 202 -28.56 15.71 -33.07
CA ALA A 202 -27.26 15.13 -32.72
C ALA A 202 -26.36 16.13 -31.98
N MET A 203 -26.37 17.41 -32.36
CA MET A 203 -25.65 18.45 -31.62
C MET A 203 -26.27 18.70 -30.25
N GLN A 204 -27.60 18.68 -30.14
CA GLN A 204 -28.30 18.79 -28.86
C GLN A 204 -28.08 17.57 -27.97
N GLU A 205 -28.07 16.36 -28.53
CA GLU A 205 -27.76 15.11 -27.84
C GLU A 205 -26.31 15.10 -27.37
N LEU A 206 -25.36 15.56 -28.19
CA LEU A 206 -23.96 15.65 -27.79
C LEU A 206 -23.74 16.73 -26.72
N GLN A 207 -24.44 17.87 -26.82
CA GLN A 207 -24.43 18.90 -25.77
C GLN A 207 -25.05 18.38 -24.47
N GLU A 208 -26.12 17.60 -24.56
CA GLU A 208 -26.77 17.00 -23.39
C GLU A 208 -25.88 15.91 -22.78
N GLN A 209 -25.20 15.10 -23.60
CA GLN A 209 -24.21 14.12 -23.15
C GLN A 209 -23.03 14.79 -22.45
N LEU A 210 -22.51 15.90 -22.98
CA LEU A 210 -21.47 16.67 -22.32
C LEU A 210 -21.95 17.26 -21.00
N ARG A 211 -23.16 17.85 -20.96
CA ARG A 211 -23.77 18.35 -19.72
C ARG A 211 -24.06 17.26 -18.71
N GLN A 212 -24.42 16.07 -19.16
CA GLN A 212 -24.63 14.92 -18.30
C GLN A 212 -23.29 14.45 -17.74
N LEU A 213 -22.25 14.33 -18.57
CA LEU A 213 -20.91 13.92 -18.14
C LEU A 213 -20.25 14.96 -17.22
N GLU A 214 -20.50 16.25 -17.43
CA GLU A 214 -20.09 17.33 -16.51
C GLU A 214 -20.80 17.19 -15.16
N ARG A 215 -22.12 16.95 -15.15
CA ARG A 215 -22.88 16.70 -13.92
C ARG A 215 -22.44 15.42 -13.22
N ASP A 216 -22.28 14.32 -13.94
CA ASP A 216 -21.84 13.04 -13.41
C ASP A 216 -20.42 13.15 -12.82
N LYS A 217 -19.54 13.96 -13.44
CA LYS A 217 -18.21 14.26 -12.92
C LYS A 217 -18.26 15.15 -11.67
N GLU A 218 -19.09 16.19 -11.67
CA GLU A 218 -19.31 17.04 -10.48
C GLU A 218 -19.90 16.22 -9.32
N GLU A 219 -20.80 15.28 -9.61
CA GLU A 219 -21.34 14.32 -8.64
C GLU A 219 -20.22 13.37 -8.16
N GLU A 220 -19.37 12.82 -9.03
CA GLU A 220 -18.24 11.95 -8.63
C GLU A 220 -17.19 12.70 -7.77
N ASP A 221 -16.91 13.95 -8.11
CA ASP A 221 -16.04 14.84 -7.35
C ASP A 221 -16.68 15.24 -5.99
N GLU A 222 -18.02 15.38 -5.92
CA GLU A 222 -18.75 15.67 -4.66
C GLU A 222 -18.68 14.51 -3.66
N HIS A 223 -18.55 13.27 -4.14
CA HIS A 223 -18.45 12.07 -3.29
C HIS A 223 -16.99 11.72 -2.93
N SER A 224 -16.02 12.43 -3.50
CA SER A 224 -14.60 12.24 -3.22
C SER A 224 -14.15 13.24 -2.15
N LEU A 225 -13.83 12.74 -0.95
CA LEU A 225 -13.21 13.56 0.08
C LEU A 225 -11.95 14.23 -0.51
N PRO A 226 -11.78 15.56 -0.37
CA PRO A 226 -10.56 16.22 -0.82
C PRO A 226 -9.34 15.50 -0.25
N PRO A 227 -8.25 15.33 -1.03
CA PRO A 227 -7.09 14.56 -0.60
C PRO A 227 -6.57 14.96 0.80
N ASP A 228 -6.63 16.25 1.12
CA ASP A 228 -6.18 16.79 2.40
C ASP A 228 -7.05 16.36 3.59
N VAL A 229 -8.36 16.18 3.37
CA VAL A 229 -9.30 15.70 4.39
C VAL A 229 -9.07 14.22 4.64
N TYR A 230 -8.87 13.43 3.58
CA TYR A 230 -8.57 12.01 3.71
C TYR A 230 -7.26 11.78 4.48
N VAL A 231 -6.21 12.55 4.18
CA VAL A 231 -4.92 12.46 4.87
C VAL A 231 -5.06 12.84 6.35
N ALA A 232 -5.76 13.93 6.66
CA ALA A 232 -6.01 14.32 8.04
C ALA A 232 -6.79 13.25 8.82
N GLN A 233 -7.83 12.68 8.20
CA GLN A 233 -8.62 11.61 8.80
C GLN A 233 -7.79 10.34 9.02
N LEU A 234 -6.91 9.98 8.08
CA LEU A 234 -6.02 8.85 8.22
C LEU A 234 -5.04 9.03 9.38
N TYR A 235 -4.44 10.21 9.52
CA TYR A 235 -3.57 10.51 10.66
C TYR A 235 -4.31 10.42 12.00
N TYR A 236 -5.56 10.86 12.05
CA TYR A 236 -6.39 10.71 13.25
C TYR A 236 -6.73 9.25 13.54
N GLU A 237 -7.09 8.45 12.53
CA GLU A 237 -7.41 7.04 12.73
C GLU A 237 -6.22 6.22 13.23
N ILE A 238 -5.01 6.54 12.74
CA ILE A 238 -3.77 5.86 13.14
C ILE A 238 -3.32 6.31 14.53
N SER A 239 -3.25 7.61 14.77
CA SER A 239 -2.66 8.15 16.00
C SER A 239 -3.65 8.31 17.15
N ARG A 240 -4.95 8.47 16.84
CA ARG A 240 -6.00 8.87 17.78
C ARG A 240 -5.68 10.16 18.55
N ILE A 241 -4.87 11.05 17.96
CA ILE A 241 -4.53 12.34 18.56
C ILE A 241 -5.37 13.45 17.94
N ASP A 242 -6.03 14.23 18.79
CA ASP A 242 -6.69 15.47 18.43
C ASP A 242 -5.81 16.66 18.82
N TRP A 243 -5.49 17.54 17.87
CA TRP A 243 -4.52 18.62 18.05
C TRP A 243 -5.21 19.94 18.41
N ASP A 244 -4.66 20.66 19.39
CA ASP A 244 -5.13 21.99 19.76
C ASP A 244 -4.51 23.06 18.85
N TYR A 245 -5.24 23.44 17.79
CA TYR A 245 -4.82 24.47 16.85
C TYR A 245 -4.84 25.90 17.41
N SER A 246 -5.35 26.10 18.63
CA SER A 246 -5.32 27.41 19.31
C SER A 246 -4.02 27.64 20.10
N ALA A 247 -3.14 26.64 20.16
CA ALA A 247 -1.87 26.71 20.86
C ALA A 247 -0.81 27.57 20.14
N GLU A 248 0.22 27.96 20.89
CA GLU A 248 1.33 28.79 20.40
C GLU A 248 2.15 28.06 19.31
N PRO A 249 2.64 28.76 18.27
CA PRO A 249 3.48 28.15 17.25
C PRO A 249 4.75 27.56 17.86
N GLY A 250 4.94 26.25 17.72
CA GLY A 250 6.06 25.52 18.33
C GLY A 250 5.68 24.74 19.59
N ARG A 251 4.50 24.96 20.16
CA ARG A 251 3.96 24.12 21.23
C ARG A 251 3.13 22.99 20.64
N ILE A 252 3.44 21.77 21.06
CA ILE A 252 2.76 20.55 20.63
C ILE A 252 1.73 20.21 21.70
N ARG A 253 0.47 20.54 21.44
CA ARG A 253 -0.63 20.33 22.38
C ARG A 253 -1.77 19.55 21.73
N GLY A 254 -2.32 18.59 22.44
CA GLY A 254 -3.43 17.78 21.96
C GLY A 254 -3.97 16.83 23.02
N ILE A 255 -4.87 15.94 22.60
CA ILE A 255 -5.45 14.90 23.44
C ILE A 255 -5.32 13.58 22.68
N HIS A 256 -4.69 12.59 23.29
CA HIS A 256 -4.61 11.24 22.74
C HIS A 256 -5.75 10.38 23.30
N TYR A 257 -6.57 9.81 22.41
CA TYR A 257 -7.68 8.93 22.73
C TYR A 257 -7.28 7.46 22.60
N GLY A 258 -6.75 6.89 23.69
CA GLY A 258 -6.47 5.45 23.79
C GLY A 258 -7.72 4.63 24.12
N PRO A 259 -7.59 3.29 24.25
CA PRO A 259 -8.68 2.39 24.60
C PRO A 259 -9.25 2.61 26.01
N ASP A 260 -8.49 3.25 26.90
CA ASP A 260 -8.89 3.47 28.30
C ASP A 260 -9.25 4.94 28.56
N ILE A 261 -8.26 5.78 28.84
CA ILE A 261 -8.44 7.17 29.29
C ILE A 261 -7.74 8.10 28.32
N ALA A 262 -8.41 9.22 27.99
CA ALA A 262 -7.83 10.27 27.18
C ALA A 262 -6.64 10.93 27.92
N VAL A 263 -5.49 10.99 27.26
CA VAL A 263 -4.25 11.53 27.83
C VAL A 263 -3.99 12.91 27.24
N PRO A 264 -3.94 13.98 28.06
CA PRO A 264 -3.56 15.29 27.57
C PRO A 264 -2.07 15.33 27.21
N LEU A 265 -1.77 15.91 26.05
CA LEU A 265 -0.42 16.11 25.53
C LEU A 265 -0.12 17.61 25.57
N ASP A 266 1.00 17.97 26.19
CA ASP A 266 1.47 19.35 26.23
C ASP A 266 3.00 19.38 26.32
N MET A 267 3.65 19.75 25.21
CA MET A 267 5.10 19.75 25.07
C MET A 267 5.58 20.98 24.32
N ASP A 268 6.76 21.48 24.66
CA ASP A 268 7.41 22.56 23.92
C ASP A 268 8.31 21.97 22.82
N GLY A 269 7.89 22.08 21.57
CA GLY A 269 8.62 21.57 20.41
C GLY A 269 9.96 22.25 20.16
N ALA A 270 10.19 23.44 20.74
CA ALA A 270 11.50 24.12 20.64
C ALA A 270 12.55 23.50 21.58
N GLN A 271 12.12 22.82 22.64
CA GLN A 271 13.02 22.20 23.64
C GLN A 271 13.43 20.77 23.27
N HIS A 272 12.80 20.18 22.26
CA HIS A 272 12.97 18.79 21.87
C HIS A 272 13.42 18.66 20.43
N SER A 273 14.21 17.63 20.12
CA SER A 273 14.53 17.32 18.73
C SER A 273 13.30 16.74 18.01
N GLY A 274 13.18 16.97 16.70
CA GLY A 274 12.07 16.43 15.92
C GLY A 274 11.98 14.90 15.94
N THR A 275 13.12 14.21 16.08
CA THR A 275 13.15 12.75 16.25
C THR A 275 12.58 12.32 17.59
N PHE A 276 12.96 12.98 18.69
CA PHE A 276 12.44 12.68 20.02
C PHE A 276 10.93 12.89 20.09
N VAL A 277 10.43 13.99 19.51
CA VAL A 277 8.99 14.26 19.42
C VAL A 277 8.28 13.14 18.67
N SER A 278 8.83 12.71 17.53
CA SER A 278 8.23 11.65 16.73
C SER A 278 8.19 10.32 17.48
N ASP A 279 9.31 9.92 18.09
CA ASP A 279 9.42 8.67 18.87
C ASP A 279 8.47 8.66 20.06
N PHE A 280 8.33 9.81 20.75
CA PHE A 280 7.39 9.97 21.85
C PHE A 280 5.94 9.81 21.39
N LEU A 281 5.54 10.47 20.31
CA LEU A 281 4.16 10.40 19.79
C LEU A 281 3.82 8.99 19.29
N TRP A 282 4.75 8.32 18.59
CA TRP A 282 4.55 6.95 18.14
C TRP A 282 4.54 5.94 19.29
N GLY A 283 5.21 6.23 20.41
CA GLY A 283 5.15 5.42 21.62
C GLY A 283 3.79 5.40 22.30
N LEU A 284 2.91 6.36 22.00
CA LEU A 284 1.53 6.40 22.52
C LEU A 284 0.59 5.47 21.75
N VAL A 285 0.91 5.16 20.50
CA VAL A 285 0.09 4.34 19.64
C VAL A 285 0.30 2.86 20.00
N PRO A 286 -0.77 2.12 20.37
CA PRO A 286 -0.64 0.72 20.75
C PRO A 286 -0.15 -0.11 19.57
N THR A 287 0.80 -1.02 19.84
CA THR A 287 1.38 -1.94 18.83
C THR A 287 0.82 -3.36 18.93
N GLU A 288 -0.22 -3.54 19.75
CA GLU A 288 -0.95 -4.79 19.90
C GLU A 288 -1.94 -4.98 18.72
N TRP A 289 -2.00 -6.18 18.15
CA TRP A 289 -2.80 -6.54 16.97
C TRP A 289 -3.86 -7.58 17.29
#